data_AF-W6JHJ9-F1
#
_entry.id   AF-W6JHJ9-F1
#
_cell.length_a   1.000
_cell.length_b   1.000
_cell.length_c   1.000
_cell.angle_alpha   90.00
_cell.angle_beta   90.00
_cell.angle_gamma   90.00
#
_symmetry.space_group_name_H-M   'P 1'
#
loop_
_entity.id
_entity.type
_entity.pdbx_description
1 polymer ?
#
loop_
_entity_poly.entity_id
_entity_poly.type
_entity_poly.pdbx_seq_one_letter_code
_entity_poly.pdbx_strand_id
1 'polypeptide(L)'
;FMGFNCGNCKFGFRGPNCTERQLLVRKNIFDLSVSEKDKFLAYLTLAKHTTSPDYVIPVGTYGQMNNGTTPMFSDINIYDLFVWMHYYVSRDTLLGGSEVWRDIDFAHEAPGFLPWHRLFLLLWEQE
;
A
#
# COMPACT_ATOMS: atom_id res chain seq x y z
N PHE A 1 9.15 -15.45 8.51
CA PHE A 1 9.71 -14.11 8.29
C PHE A 1 9.32 -13.57 6.91
N MET A 2 9.10 -12.26 6.81
CA MET A 2 8.81 -11.42 5.63
C MET A 2 9.14 -9.95 5.98
N GLY A 3 8.76 -9.00 5.10
CA GLY A 3 9.03 -7.57 5.28
C GLY A 3 10.35 -7.15 4.63
N PHE A 4 10.57 -5.86 4.44
CA PHE A 4 11.73 -5.33 3.71
C PHE A 4 13.07 -5.67 4.37
N ASN A 5 13.08 -5.88 5.69
CA ASN A 5 14.25 -6.25 6.49
C ASN A 5 14.14 -7.65 7.13
N CYS A 6 13.20 -8.48 6.67
CA CYS A 6 12.89 -9.80 7.26
C CYS A 6 12.40 -9.77 8.72
N GLY A 7 12.05 -8.59 9.28
CA GLY A 7 11.62 -8.43 10.67
C GLY A 7 10.17 -8.83 10.94
N ASN A 8 9.34 -9.02 9.91
CA ASN A 8 7.91 -9.28 10.06
C ASN A 8 7.57 -10.77 9.87
N CYS A 9 6.37 -11.18 10.28
CA CYS A 9 5.87 -12.54 10.05
C CYS A 9 4.97 -12.62 8.81
N LYS A 10 4.99 -13.78 8.13
CA LYS A 10 4.14 -14.03 6.95
C LYS A 10 2.67 -13.84 7.33
N PHE A 11 1.84 -13.37 6.40
CA PHE A 11 0.39 -13.25 6.62
C PHE A 11 -0.19 -14.53 7.26
N GLY A 12 -0.95 -14.36 8.34
CA GLY A 12 -1.50 -15.47 9.12
C GLY A 12 -0.56 -16.07 10.19
N PHE A 13 0.62 -15.48 10.40
CA PHE A 13 1.55 -15.88 11.45
C PHE A 13 1.99 -14.68 12.30
N ARG A 14 2.30 -14.93 13.58
CA ARG A 14 2.80 -13.93 14.53
C ARG A 14 3.79 -14.54 15.53
N GLY A 15 4.20 -13.73 16.51
CA GLY A 15 5.14 -14.11 17.56
C GLY A 15 6.60 -13.92 17.14
N PRO A 16 7.55 -13.92 18.08
CA PRO A 16 8.95 -13.59 17.82
C PRO A 16 9.63 -14.52 16.80
N ASN A 17 9.14 -15.76 16.68
CA ASN A 17 9.66 -16.77 15.75
C ASN A 17 8.73 -17.03 14.55
N CYS A 18 7.63 -16.28 14.40
CA CYS A 18 6.64 -16.45 13.33
C CYS A 18 6.02 -17.86 13.22
N THR A 19 5.90 -18.56 14.34
CA THR A 19 5.34 -19.92 14.39
C THR A 19 3.90 -19.96 14.89
N GLU A 20 3.41 -18.90 15.53
CA GLU A 20 2.04 -18.82 16.02
C GLU A 20 1.09 -18.50 14.87
N ARG A 21 0.08 -19.34 14.64
CA ARG A 21 -0.95 -19.06 13.64
C ARG A 21 -1.94 -18.01 14.15
N GLN A 22 -2.31 -17.08 13.28
CA GLN A 22 -3.33 -16.08 13.53
C GLN A 22 -4.34 -16.10 12.39
N LEU A 23 -5.62 -16.22 12.74
CA LEU A 23 -6.73 -16.10 11.79
C LEU A 23 -7.50 -14.81 12.12
N LEU A 24 -7.58 -13.90 11.16
CA LEU A 24 -8.45 -12.72 11.21
C LEU A 24 -9.64 -12.93 10.27
N VAL A 25 -10.81 -12.44 10.68
CA VAL A 25 -12.06 -12.60 9.91
C VAL A 25 -12.54 -11.23 9.45
N ARG A 26 -12.55 -11.00 8.13
CA ARG A 26 -13.19 -9.83 7.51
C ARG A 26 -14.70 -9.98 7.60
N LYS A 27 -15.36 -9.13 8.38
CA LYS A 27 -16.82 -9.13 8.55
C LYS A 27 -17.47 -8.13 7.60
N ASN A 28 -18.77 -8.30 7.36
CA ASN A 28 -19.57 -7.25 6.73
C ASN A 28 -19.65 -6.03 7.68
N ILE A 29 -19.41 -4.84 7.14
CA ILE A 29 -19.40 -3.60 7.93
C ILE A 29 -20.76 -3.29 8.57
N PHE A 30 -21.86 -3.76 7.98
CA PHE A 30 -23.20 -3.55 8.52
C PHE A 30 -23.47 -4.39 9.78
N ASP A 31 -22.82 -5.55 9.89
CA ASP A 31 -22.96 -6.49 11.01
C ASP A 31 -22.09 -6.11 12.22
N LEU A 32 -21.25 -5.09 12.08
CA LEU A 32 -20.43 -4.58 13.18
C LEU A 32 -21.29 -3.83 14.21
N SER A 33 -20.96 -4.02 15.49
CA SER A 33 -21.46 -3.20 16.59
C SER A 33 -21.05 -1.73 16.41
N VAL A 34 -21.73 -0.82 17.13
CA VAL A 34 -21.41 0.62 17.06
C VAL A 34 -19.96 0.88 17.44
N SER A 35 -19.47 0.25 18.52
CA SER A 35 -18.07 0.42 18.96
C SER A 35 -17.05 -0.16 17.98
N GLU A 36 -17.36 -1.26 17.28
CA GLU A 36 -16.51 -1.79 16.21
C GLU A 36 -16.45 -0.82 15.01
N LYS A 37 -17.58 -0.20 14.63
CA LYS A 37 -17.63 0.81 13.55
C LYS A 37 -16.83 2.07 13.93
N ASP A 38 -17.01 2.58 15.14
CA ASP A 38 -16.29 3.74 15.64
C ASP A 38 -14.78 3.47 15.67
N LYS A 39 -14.38 2.28 16.15
CA LYS A 39 -12.97 1.85 16.14
C LYS A 39 -12.39 1.76 14.74
N PHE A 40 -13.15 1.21 13.79
CA PHE A 40 -12.73 1.15 12.38
C PHE A 40 -12.50 2.55 11.80
N LEU A 41 -13.46 3.47 11.96
CA LEU A 41 -13.36 4.86 11.52
C LEU A 41 -12.19 5.60 12.18
N ALA A 42 -11.98 5.37 13.48
CA ALA A 42 -10.87 5.95 14.22
C ALA A 42 -9.51 5.49 13.67
N TYR A 43 -9.36 4.21 13.31
CA TYR A 43 -8.11 3.73 12.71
C TYR A 43 -7.89 4.23 11.28
N LEU A 44 -8.94 4.38 10.46
CA LEU A 44 -8.81 5.04 9.16
C LEU A 44 -8.29 6.47 9.31
N THR A 45 -8.84 7.20 10.30
CA THR A 45 -8.41 8.57 10.63
C THR A 45 -6.97 8.59 11.13
N LEU A 46 -6.61 7.66 12.01
CA LEU A 46 -5.23 7.54 12.51
C LEU A 46 -4.25 7.28 11.36
N ALA A 47 -4.55 6.34 10.46
CA ALA A 47 -3.72 6.03 9.31
C ALA A 47 -3.51 7.25 8.38
N LYS A 48 -4.56 8.08 8.22
CA LYS A 48 -4.48 9.32 7.43
C LYS A 48 -3.61 10.40 8.07
N HIS A 49 -3.42 10.35 9.39
CA HIS A 49 -2.63 11.34 10.14
C HIS A 49 -1.29 10.80 10.65
N THR A 50 -0.93 9.55 10.33
CA THR A 50 0.32 8.92 10.77
C THR A 50 1.25 8.77 9.58
N THR A 51 2.43 9.40 9.63
CA THR A 51 3.50 9.22 8.63
C THR A 51 3.91 7.75 8.59
N SER A 52 4.06 7.18 7.39
CA SER A 52 4.56 5.82 7.22
C SER A 52 5.98 5.72 7.78
N PRO A 53 6.26 4.77 8.67
CA PRO A 53 7.59 4.62 9.26
C PRO A 53 8.60 3.96 8.31
N ASP A 54 8.10 3.16 7.37
CA ASP A 54 8.92 2.27 6.54
C ASP A 54 9.00 2.71 5.07
N TYR A 55 8.03 3.51 4.60
CA TYR A 55 7.91 3.86 3.18
C TYR A 55 7.87 5.37 2.94
N VAL A 56 8.56 5.77 1.88
CA VAL A 56 8.49 7.09 1.26
C VAL A 56 8.13 6.94 -0.21
N ILE A 57 7.58 7.98 -0.83
CA ILE A 57 7.17 7.94 -2.24
C ILE A 57 8.14 8.75 -3.12
N PRO A 58 8.44 8.29 -4.33
CA PRO A 58 9.17 9.09 -5.30
C PRO A 58 8.30 10.25 -5.79
N VAL A 59 8.89 11.45 -5.84
CA VAL A 59 8.24 12.67 -6.35
C VAL A 59 8.79 13.13 -7.70
N GLY A 60 9.69 12.34 -8.30
CA GLY A 60 10.27 12.56 -9.62
C GLY A 60 10.45 11.25 -10.38
N THR A 61 10.67 11.34 -11.69
CA THR A 61 11.05 10.18 -12.52
C THR A 61 12.50 9.79 -12.29
N TYR A 62 12.87 8.55 -12.67
CA TYR A 62 14.25 8.09 -12.57
C TYR A 62 15.26 8.99 -13.30
N GLY A 63 14.86 9.55 -14.45
CA GLY A 63 15.67 10.53 -15.18
C GLY A 63 15.85 11.85 -14.42
N GLN A 64 14.79 12.36 -13.76
CA GLN A 64 14.88 13.54 -12.91
C GLN A 64 15.76 13.31 -11.67
N MET A 65 15.83 12.06 -11.18
CA MET A 65 16.70 11.66 -10.08
C MET A 65 18.17 11.44 -10.50
N ASN A 66 18.57 11.90 -11.69
CA ASN A 66 19.91 11.68 -12.26
C ASN A 66 20.34 10.20 -12.16
N ASN A 67 19.47 9.31 -12.67
CA ASN A 67 19.66 7.85 -12.62
C ASN A 67 19.93 7.33 -11.20
N GLY A 68 19.22 7.88 -10.21
CA GLY A 68 19.28 7.46 -8.81
C GLY A 68 20.34 8.15 -7.95
N THR A 69 21.20 9.00 -8.52
CA THR A 69 22.23 9.72 -7.74
C THR A 69 21.70 10.97 -7.03
N THR A 70 20.52 11.47 -7.42
CA THR A 70 19.83 12.59 -6.77
C THR A 70 18.44 12.11 -6.33
N PRO A 71 18.34 11.44 -5.17
CA PRO A 71 17.07 10.85 -4.72
C PRO A 71 16.02 11.94 -4.48
N MET A 72 14.81 11.74 -5.02
CA MET A 72 13.68 12.65 -4.84
C MET A 72 12.52 11.88 -4.22
N PHE A 73 12.46 11.86 -2.89
CA PHE A 73 11.41 11.19 -2.12
C PHE A 73 10.75 12.15 -1.13
N SER A 74 9.49 11.87 -0.78
CA SER A 74 8.75 12.56 0.27
C SER A 74 8.16 11.56 1.25
N ASP A 75 8.10 11.98 2.51
CA ASP A 75 7.27 11.35 3.52
C ASP A 75 5.81 11.35 3.06
N ILE A 76 5.06 10.33 3.50
CA ILE A 76 3.64 10.16 3.21
C ILE A 76 2.96 9.51 4.42
N ASN A 77 1.68 9.80 4.65
CA ASN A 77 0.93 9.07 5.68
C ASN A 77 0.50 7.68 5.18
N ILE A 78 0.19 6.79 6.11
CA ILE A 78 -0.19 5.39 5.81
C ILE A 78 -1.37 5.37 4.83
N TYR A 79 -2.42 6.14 5.06
CA TYR A 79 -3.58 6.14 4.15
C TYR A 79 -3.19 6.54 2.72
N ASP A 80 -2.45 7.64 2.58
CA ASP A 80 -2.05 8.18 1.28
C ASP A 80 -0.98 7.33 0.59
N LEU A 81 -0.19 6.55 1.31
CA LEU A 81 0.71 5.56 0.72
C LEU A 81 -0.08 4.57 -0.15
N PHE A 82 -1.20 4.07 0.35
CA PHE A 82 -2.05 3.13 -0.41
C PHE A 82 -2.80 3.81 -1.54
N VAL A 83 -3.23 5.06 -1.36
CA VAL A 83 -3.77 5.87 -2.48
C VAL A 83 -2.71 6.05 -3.56
N TRP A 84 -1.48 6.41 -3.17
CA TRP A 84 -0.38 6.64 -4.09
C TRP A 84 0.05 5.35 -4.81
N MET A 85 0.11 4.21 -4.11
CA MET A 85 0.44 2.92 -4.73
C MET A 85 -0.56 2.56 -5.82
N HIS A 86 -1.87 2.72 -5.58
CA HIS A 86 -2.91 2.46 -6.57
C HIS A 86 -2.85 3.45 -7.74
N TYR A 87 -2.65 4.74 -7.46
CA TYR A 87 -2.38 5.73 -8.50
C TYR A 87 -1.17 5.35 -9.38
N TYR A 88 -0.07 4.91 -8.76
CA TYR A 88 1.18 4.65 -9.45
C TYR A 88 1.12 3.44 -10.39
N VAL A 89 0.26 2.46 -10.12
CA VAL A 89 0.09 1.29 -11.00
C VAL A 89 -0.91 1.52 -12.12
N SER A 90 -1.77 2.52 -12.00
CA SER A 90 -2.82 2.84 -12.99
C SER A 90 -2.60 4.18 -13.70
N ARG A 91 -1.44 4.82 -13.52
CA ARG A 91 -1.09 6.08 -14.21
C ARG A 91 -0.65 5.84 -15.65
N ASP A 92 -0.87 6.85 -16.48
CA ASP A 92 -0.32 6.90 -17.83
C ASP A 92 1.22 6.83 -17.84
N THR A 93 1.76 6.22 -18.90
CA THR A 93 3.20 6.21 -19.17
C THR A 93 3.63 7.56 -19.73
N LEU A 94 4.60 8.22 -19.10
CA LEU A 94 5.17 9.48 -19.58
C LEU A 94 6.14 9.22 -20.73
N LEU A 95 5.89 9.82 -21.90
CA LEU A 95 6.74 9.68 -23.09
C LEU A 95 7.76 10.83 -23.23
N GLY A 96 7.57 11.92 -22.48
CA GLY A 96 8.39 13.12 -22.52
C GLY A 96 7.59 14.35 -22.95
N GLY A 97 8.05 15.55 -22.56
CA GLY A 97 7.29 16.78 -22.80
C GLY A 97 5.90 16.74 -22.15
N SER A 98 4.85 16.85 -22.98
CA SER A 98 3.45 16.72 -22.54
C SER A 98 2.77 15.44 -23.03
N GLU A 99 3.52 14.53 -23.67
CA GLU A 99 2.97 13.31 -24.26
C GLU A 99 2.90 12.16 -23.26
N VAL A 100 1.82 11.38 -23.36
CA VAL A 100 1.54 10.22 -22.51
C VAL A 100 0.94 9.08 -23.32
N TRP A 101 1.19 7.84 -22.89
CA TRP A 101 0.51 6.65 -23.37
C TRP A 101 -0.44 6.12 -22.28
N ARG A 102 -1.72 5.96 -22.65
CA ARG A 102 -2.82 5.70 -21.71
C ARG A 102 -3.35 4.27 -21.73
N ASP A 103 -2.99 3.48 -22.73
CA ASP A 103 -3.51 2.12 -22.92
C ASP A 103 -2.70 1.11 -22.08
N ILE A 104 -2.56 1.42 -20.79
CA ILE A 104 -1.75 0.66 -19.84
C ILE A 104 -2.30 0.80 -18.42
N ASP A 105 -2.51 -0.34 -17.77
CA ASP A 105 -2.85 -0.42 -16.36
C ASP A 105 -2.25 -1.70 -15.75
N PHE A 106 -1.43 -1.57 -14.70
CA PHE A 106 -0.77 -2.71 -14.07
C PHE A 106 -1.63 -3.42 -13.02
N ALA A 107 -2.73 -2.81 -12.59
CA ALA A 107 -3.62 -3.34 -11.56
C ALA A 107 -5.05 -3.63 -12.05
N HIS A 108 -5.40 -3.25 -13.29
CA HIS A 108 -6.71 -3.53 -13.89
C HIS A 108 -6.58 -4.15 -15.28
N GLU A 109 -7.73 -4.44 -15.90
CA GLU A 109 -7.88 -4.85 -17.32
C GLU A 109 -7.09 -6.10 -17.76
N ALA A 110 -6.51 -6.81 -16.80
CA ALA A 110 -5.65 -7.96 -17.02
C ALA A 110 -5.78 -8.97 -15.86
N PRO A 111 -5.25 -10.20 -16.00
CA PRO A 111 -5.29 -11.22 -14.95
C PRO A 111 -4.65 -10.80 -13.62
N GLY A 112 -3.84 -9.73 -13.62
CA GLY A 112 -3.26 -9.12 -12.42
C GLY A 112 -4.28 -8.48 -11.47
N PHE A 113 -5.50 -8.18 -11.93
CA PHE A 113 -6.51 -7.43 -11.18
C PHE A 113 -6.78 -7.97 -9.77
N LEU A 114 -7.24 -9.22 -9.68
CA LEU A 114 -7.57 -9.85 -8.40
C LEU A 114 -6.34 -10.08 -7.50
N PRO A 115 -5.22 -10.66 -7.97
CA PRO A 115 -4.06 -10.88 -7.11
C PRO A 115 -3.41 -9.56 -6.64
N TRP A 116 -3.36 -8.52 -7.46
CA TRP A 116 -2.83 -7.21 -7.07
C TRP A 116 -3.65 -6.61 -5.93
N HIS A 117 -4.97 -6.50 -6.09
CA HIS A 117 -5.86 -5.96 -5.06
C HIS A 117 -5.92 -6.83 -3.80
N ARG A 118 -5.74 -8.15 -3.93
CA ARG A 118 -5.62 -9.04 -2.77
C ARG A 118 -4.41 -8.71 -1.92
N LEU A 119 -3.23 -8.54 -2.54
CA LEU A 119 -2.01 -8.19 -1.81
C LEU A 119 -2.10 -6.77 -1.24
N PHE A 120 -2.65 -5.82 -2.00
CA PHE A 120 -2.93 -4.46 -1.54
C PHE A 120 -3.71 -4.45 -0.22
N LEU A 121 -4.82 -5.18 -0.15
CA LEU A 121 -5.63 -5.26 1.07
C LEU A 121 -4.93 -6.00 2.22
N LEU A 122 -4.07 -6.98 1.93
CA LEU A 122 -3.30 -7.68 2.96
C LEU A 122 -2.22 -6.79 3.57
N LEU A 123 -1.57 -5.96 2.75
CA LEU A 123 -0.62 -4.96 3.23
C LEU A 123 -1.34 -3.86 4.02
N TRP A 124 -2.51 -3.40 3.53
CA TRP A 124 -3.34 -2.41 4.23
C TRP A 124 -3.74 -2.85 5.63
N GLU A 125 -4.06 -4.13 5.80
CA GLU A 125 -4.44 -4.70 7.10
C GLU A 125 -3.27 -4.94 8.05
N GLN A 126 -2.03 -4.93 7.53
CA GLN A 126 -0.82 -5.16 8.32
C GLN A 126 -0.25 -3.85 8.91
N GLU A 127 -0.39 -2.74 8.19
CA GLU A 127 -0.02 -1.39 8.64
C GLU A 127 -0.96 -0.86 9.73
#